data_AF-A0A4V1TKL8-F1
#
_entry.id   AF-A0A4V1TKL8-F1
#
_cell.length_a   1.000
_cell.length_b   1.000
_cell.length_c   1.000
_cell.angle_alpha   90.00
_cell.angle_beta   90.00
_cell.angle_gamma   90.00
#
_symmetry.space_group_name_H-M   'P 1'
#
loop_
_entity.id
_entity.type
_entity.pdbx_description
1 polymer ?
#
loop_
_entity_poly.entity_id
_entity_poly.type
_entity_poly.pdbx_seq_one_letter_code
_entity_poly.pdbx_strand_id
1 'polypeptide(L)'
;MSRTWLALAGVMGFLAVALGAFGAHGLKARMSSLPDGPQRLEWWQTAAHYHLTHALALAVVAFLAQQGATGAARVAGVAFTIGIALFSGSLY
;
A
#
# COMPACT_ATOMS: atom_id res chain seq x y z
N MET A 1 -17.37 4.92 10.22
CA MET A 1 -16.82 4.53 8.90
C MET A 1 -15.66 5.41 8.48
N SER A 2 -15.79 6.74 8.42
CA SER A 2 -14.66 7.64 8.08
C SER A 2 -13.42 7.46 8.97
N ARG A 3 -13.59 7.34 10.29
CA ARG A 3 -12.47 7.08 11.24
C ARG A 3 -11.70 5.79 10.93
N THR A 4 -12.40 4.73 10.52
CA THR A 4 -11.78 3.44 10.15
C THR A 4 -10.95 3.60 8.88
N TRP A 5 -11.48 4.27 7.86
CA TRP A 5 -10.74 4.54 6.63
C TRP A 5 -9.53 5.44 6.85
N LEU A 6 -9.66 6.45 7.71
CA LEU A 6 -8.55 7.32 8.08
C LEU A 6 -7.44 6.54 8.82
N ALA A 7 -7.82 5.68 9.77
CA ALA A 7 -6.86 4.83 10.47
C ALA A 7 -6.16 3.85 9.51
N LEU A 8 -6.91 3.20 8.62
CA LEU A 8 -6.34 2.31 7.60
C LEU A 8 -5.40 3.07 6.66
N ALA A 9 -5.78 4.26 6.18
CA ALA A 9 -4.92 5.09 5.35
C ALA A 9 -3.58 5.41 6.04
N GLY A 10 -3.64 5.78 7.32
CA GLY A 10 -2.44 6.06 8.13
C GLY A 10 -1.55 4.84 8.32
N VAL A 11 -2.12 3.70 8.73
CA VAL A 11 -1.36 2.46 8.94
C VAL A 11 -0.77 1.94 7.63
N MET A 12 -1.57 1.86 6.57
CA MET A 12 -1.09 1.41 5.25
C MET A 12 -0.05 2.36 4.67
N GLY A 13 -0.22 3.68 4.85
CA GLY A 13 0.77 4.67 4.42
C GLY A 13 2.10 4.53 5.15
N PHE A 14 2.06 4.34 6.47
CA PHE A 14 3.24 4.04 7.28
C PHE A 14 3.94 2.76 6.78
N LEU A 15 3.19 1.68 6.59
CA LEU A 15 3.75 0.41 6.10
C LEU A 15 4.36 0.54 4.71
N ALA A 16 3.70 1.24 3.79
CA ALA A 16 4.21 1.47 2.44
C ALA A 16 5.56 2.21 2.46
N VAL A 17 5.69 3.27 3.28
CA VAL A 17 6.94 4.01 3.46
C VAL A 17 8.01 3.15 4.12
N ALA A 18 7.67 2.43 5.20
CA ALA A 18 8.60 1.57 5.92
C ALA A 18 9.15 0.45 5.02
N LEU A 19 8.28 -0.22 4.26
CA LEU A 19 8.65 -1.26 3.31
C LEU A 19 9.44 -0.69 2.12
N GLY A 20 9.07 0.48 1.60
CA GLY A 20 9.83 1.16 0.56
C GLY A 20 11.26 1.52 1.01
N ALA A 21 11.39 2.09 2.20
CA ALA A 21 12.70 2.40 2.80
C ALA A 21 13.53 1.14 3.04
N PHE A 22 12.90 0.08 3.56
CA PHE A 22 13.55 -1.22 3.73
C PHE A 22 14.03 -1.79 2.40
N GLY A 23 13.23 -1.71 1.34
CA GLY A 23 13.61 -2.12 -0.02
C GLY A 23 14.86 -1.40 -0.52
N ALA A 24 14.87 -0.07 -0.41
CA ALA A 24 15.96 0.77 -0.93
C ALA A 24 17.27 0.64 -0.14
N HIS A 25 17.20 0.53 1.19
CA HIS A 25 18.38 0.60 2.06
C HIS A 25 18.77 -0.77 2.65
N GLY A 26 17.79 -1.56 3.10
CA GLY A 26 18.02 -2.80 3.85
C GLY A 26 18.03 -4.07 2.99
N LEU A 27 17.20 -4.11 1.95
CA LEU A 27 16.97 -5.32 1.15
C LEU A 27 17.93 -5.43 -0.04
N LYS A 28 18.30 -4.29 -0.66
CA LYS A 28 19.11 -4.23 -1.87
C LYS A 28 20.39 -5.08 -1.79
N ALA A 29 21.17 -4.90 -0.73
CA ALA A 29 22.43 -5.64 -0.55
C ALA A 29 22.24 -7.16 -0.45
N ARG A 30 21.12 -7.62 0.13
CA ARG A 30 20.81 -9.04 0.25
C ARG A 30 20.30 -9.65 -1.05
N MET A 31 19.63 -8.86 -1.87
CA MET A 31 19.10 -9.31 -3.15
C MET A 31 20.17 -9.32 -4.24
N SER A 32 21.17 -8.44 -4.21
CA SER A 32 22.20 -8.36 -5.24
C SER A 32 23.03 -9.63 -5.45
N SER A 33 23.08 -10.54 -4.48
CA SER A 33 23.78 -11.84 -4.62
C SER A 33 22.94 -12.95 -5.23
N LEU A 34 21.62 -12.74 -5.44
CA LEU A 34 20.72 -13.73 -6.01
C LEU A 34 20.62 -13.55 -7.54
N PRO A 35 20.54 -14.63 -8.34
CA PRO A 35 20.42 -14.54 -9.79
C PRO A 35 19.21 -13.72 -10.27
N ASP A 36 18.10 -13.78 -9.56
CA ASP A 36 16.84 -13.07 -9.82
C ASP A 36 16.67 -11.81 -8.93
N GLY A 37 17.68 -11.47 -8.13
CA GLY A 37 17.66 -10.37 -7.17
C GLY A 37 17.22 -9.01 -7.73
N PRO A 38 17.75 -8.56 -8.89
CA PRO A 38 17.32 -7.30 -9.50
C PRO A 38 15.82 -7.26 -9.81
N GLN A 39 15.27 -8.36 -10.35
CA GLN A 39 13.84 -8.47 -10.67
C GLN A 39 12.97 -8.46 -9.41
N ARG A 40 13.38 -9.19 -8.36
CA ARG A 40 12.67 -9.18 -7.07
C ARG A 40 12.67 -7.79 -6.43
N LEU A 41 13.77 -7.05 -6.57
CA LEU A 41 13.84 -5.67 -6.07
C LEU A 41 12.91 -4.73 -6.86
N GLU A 42 12.77 -4.92 -8.17
CA GLU A 42 11.82 -4.19 -8.99
C GLU A 42 10.36 -4.46 -8.59
N TRP A 43 10.02 -5.73 -8.34
CA TRP A 43 8.70 -6.10 -7.79
C TRP A 43 8.45 -5.48 -6.43
N TRP A 44 9.45 -5.49 -5.54
CA TRP A 44 9.34 -4.85 -4.23
C TRP A 44 9.06 -3.34 -4.35
N GLN A 45 9.76 -2.64 -5.24
CA GLN A 45 9.51 -1.21 -5.49
C GLN A 45 8.11 -0.98 -6.07
N THR A 46 7.68 -1.85 -6.99
CA THR A 46 6.32 -1.83 -7.54
C THR A 46 5.27 -2.04 -6.45
N ALA A 47 5.46 -3.04 -5.59
CA ALA A 47 4.60 -3.33 -4.45
C ALA A 47 4.46 -2.11 -3.53
N ALA A 48 5.59 -1.50 -3.13
CA ALA A 48 5.61 -0.32 -2.27
C ALA A 48 4.96 0.91 -2.91
N HIS A 49 5.17 1.13 -4.21
CA HIS A 49 4.55 2.22 -4.93
C HIS A 49 3.02 2.10 -4.94
N TYR A 50 2.48 0.94 -5.32
CA TYR A 50 1.03 0.72 -5.34
C TYR A 50 0.41 0.64 -3.94
N HIS A 51 1.15 0.16 -2.93
CA HIS A 51 0.73 0.20 -1.54
C HIS A 51 0.53 1.65 -1.07
N LEU A 52 1.50 2.53 -1.34
CA LEU A 52 1.38 3.96 -1.01
C LEU A 52 0.22 4.62 -1.76
N THR A 53 0.07 4.33 -3.04
CA THR A 53 -1.04 4.86 -3.86
C THR A 53 -2.40 4.44 -3.31
N HIS A 54 -2.59 3.17 -2.92
CA HIS A 54 -3.82 2.71 -2.27
C HIS A 54 -4.02 3.32 -0.87
N ALA A 55 -2.95 3.56 -0.11
CA ALA A 55 -3.05 4.26 1.17
C ALA A 55 -3.55 5.71 1.00
N LEU A 56 -3.07 6.42 -0.02
CA LEU A 56 -3.59 7.76 -0.36
C LEU A 56 -5.04 7.68 -0.84
N ALA A 57 -5.39 6.68 -1.65
CA ALA A 57 -6.78 6.44 -2.05
C ALA A 57 -7.70 6.19 -0.84
N LEU A 58 -7.24 5.45 0.17
CA LEU A 58 -7.97 5.26 1.44
C LEU A 58 -8.17 6.57 2.21
N ALA A 59 -7.21 7.50 2.17
CA ALA A 59 -7.39 8.83 2.76
C ALA A 59 -8.49 9.63 2.03
N VAL A 60 -8.54 9.55 0.70
CA VAL A 60 -9.63 10.14 -0.11
C VAL A 60 -10.97 9.48 0.20
N VAL A 61 -11.01 8.15 0.34
CA VAL A 61 -12.22 7.42 0.77
C VAL A 61 -12.69 7.91 2.15
N ALA A 62 -11.78 8.13 3.09
CA ALA A 62 -12.11 8.66 4.41
C ALA A 62 -12.72 10.06 4.33
N PHE A 63 -12.19 10.92 3.45
CA PHE A 63 -12.72 12.26 3.19
C PHE A 63 -14.11 12.23 2.55
N LEU A 64 -14.31 11.47 1.47
CA LEU A 64 -15.60 11.35 0.79
C LEU A 64 -16.68 10.70 1.68
N ALA A 65 -16.29 9.77 2.56
CA ALA A 65 -17.20 9.20 3.55
C ALA A 65 -17.77 10.25 4.52
N GLN A 66 -17.02 11.32 4.82
CA GLN A 66 -17.51 12.44 5.65
C GLN A 66 -18.50 13.34 4.91
N GLN A 67 -18.45 13.36 3.57
CA GLN A 67 -19.36 14.14 2.72
C GLN A 67 -20.67 13.40 2.38
N GLY A 68 -20.95 12.26 3.03
CA GLY A 68 -22.21 11.52 2.86
C GLY A 68 -22.17 10.38 1.83
N ALA A 69 -21.05 10.18 1.11
CA ALA A 69 -20.90 9.11 0.11
C ALA A 69 -20.66 7.71 0.73
N THR A 70 -21.39 7.35 1.77
CA THR A 70 -21.07 6.22 2.67
C THR A 70 -21.06 4.84 2.00
N GLY A 71 -22.01 4.55 1.12
CA GLY A 71 -22.11 3.27 0.40
C GLY A 71 -20.95 3.05 -0.57
N ALA A 72 -20.72 4.01 -1.47
CA ALA A 72 -19.62 3.96 -2.42
C ALA A 72 -18.25 3.97 -1.72
N ALA A 73 -18.09 4.79 -0.67
CA ALA A 73 -16.87 4.83 0.12
C ALA A 73 -16.57 3.48 0.80
N ARG A 74 -17.59 2.73 1.23
CA ARG A 74 -17.39 1.39 1.79
C ARG A 74 -16.84 0.42 0.75
N VAL A 75 -17.44 0.37 -0.44
CA VAL A 75 -16.98 -0.52 -1.53
C VAL A 75 -15.55 -0.15 -1.95
N ALA A 76 -15.28 1.14 -2.16
CA ALA A 76 -13.95 1.62 -2.54
C ALA A 76 -12.90 1.32 -1.45
N GLY A 77 -13.21 1.58 -0.18
CA GLY A 77 -12.31 1.32 0.94
C GLY A 77 -11.93 -0.17 1.07
N VAL A 78 -12.91 -1.05 0.91
CA VAL A 78 -12.67 -2.51 0.88
C VAL A 78 -11.82 -2.90 -0.33
N ALA A 79 -12.16 -2.40 -1.52
CA ALA A 79 -11.44 -2.73 -2.75
C ALA A 79 -9.96 -2.32 -2.70
N PHE A 80 -9.64 -1.10 -2.23
CA PHE A 80 -8.26 -0.65 -2.08
C PHE A 80 -7.50 -1.45 -1.02
N THR A 81 -8.14 -1.80 0.09
CA THR A 81 -7.52 -2.63 1.13
C THR A 81 -7.20 -4.03 0.61
N ILE A 82 -8.14 -4.65 -0.11
CA ILE A 82 -7.93 -5.94 -0.77
C ILE A 82 -6.83 -5.83 -1.83
N GLY A 83 -6.80 -4.72 -2.59
CA GLY A 83 -5.76 -4.45 -3.57
C GLY A 83 -4.36 -4.40 -2.96
N ILE A 84 -4.19 -3.77 -1.79
CA ILE A 84 -2.92 -3.80 -1.04
C ILE A 84 -2.55 -5.25 -0.70
N ALA A 85 -3.49 -6.01 -0.11
CA ALA A 85 -3.21 -7.37 0.34
C ALA A 85 -2.87 -8.33 -0.81
N LEU A 86 -3.62 -8.30 -1.91
CA LEU A 86 -3.47 -9.24 -3.02
C LEU A 86 -2.38 -8.81 -4.01
N PHE A 87 -2.34 -7.53 -4.41
CA PHE A 87 -1.37 -7.06 -5.39
C PHE A 87 -0.03 -6.74 -4.76
N SER A 88 0.03 -5.75 -3.86
CA SER A 88 1.31 -5.39 -3.21
C SER A 88 1.82 -6.55 -2.36
N GLY A 89 0.94 -7.22 -1.61
CA GLY A 89 1.32 -8.36 -0.78
C GLY A 89 1.86 -9.57 -1.53
N SER A 90 1.49 -9.80 -2.80
CA SER A 90 2.06 -10.89 -3.60
C SER A 90 3.41 -10.55 -4.25
N LEU A 91 3.76 -9.26 -4.30
CA LEU A 91 4.99 -8.76 -4.91
C LEU A 91 6.12 -8.50 -3.90
N TYR A 92 5.79 -8.31 -2.62
CA TYR A 92 6.76 -8.26 -1.51
C TYR A 92 7.40 -9.63 -1.26
#